data_AF-A0A966Q244-F1
#
_entry.id   AF-A0A966Q244-F1
#
_cell.length_a   1.000
_cell.length_b   1.000
_cell.length_c   1.000
_cell.angle_alpha   90.00
_cell.angle_beta   90.00
_cell.angle_gamma   90.00
#
_symmetry.space_group_name_H-M   'P 1'
#
loop_
_entity.id
_entity.type
_entity.pdbx_description
1 polymer ?
#
loop_
_entity_poly.entity_id
_entity_poly.type
_entity_poly.pdbx_seq_one_letter_code
_entity_poly.pdbx_strand_id
1 'polypeptide(L)'
;MAGQKNWEVDQNTTFTFVVEYQDNLGNPIDLTGSSAKLQVRDTKGGSKLAFTLTSPSGGIVIDASNGKLTIRMTPTQTNKLFYPKSSYDLMLTDSNAVKTKLVEGFLTLSRSVTI
;
A
#
# COMPACT_ATOMS: atom_id res chain seq x y z
N MET A 1 9.07 -9.07 10.89
CA MET A 1 7.76 -9.54 10.38
C MET A 1 7.02 -8.35 9.80
N ALA A 2 6.32 -8.50 8.68
CA ALA A 2 5.51 -7.42 8.13
C ALA A 2 4.23 -7.23 8.95
N GLY A 3 3.74 -6.00 9.06
CA GLY A 3 2.43 -5.73 9.66
C GLY A 3 1.33 -6.40 8.83
N GLN A 4 0.34 -7.01 9.47
CA GLN A 4 -0.82 -7.53 8.77
C GLN A 4 -2.02 -6.64 9.05
N LYS A 5 -2.65 -6.11 8.00
CA LYS A 5 -3.84 -5.27 8.15
C LYS A 5 -4.80 -5.46 7.00
N ASN A 6 -6.08 -5.58 7.33
CA ASN A 6 -7.15 -5.67 6.34
C ASN A 6 -7.92 -4.36 6.33
N TRP A 7 -8.31 -3.91 5.14
CA TRP A 7 -9.08 -2.70 4.93
C TRP A 7 -10.35 -2.99 4.16
N GLU A 8 -11.36 -2.19 4.44
CA GLU A 8 -12.57 -2.09 3.63
C GLU A 8 -12.45 -0.84 2.76
N VAL A 9 -12.68 -1.01 1.46
CA VAL A 9 -12.48 0.04 0.46
C VAL A 9 -13.75 0.17 -0.37
N ASP A 10 -14.31 1.37 -0.40
CA ASP A 10 -15.46 1.68 -1.24
C ASP A 10 -15.05 1.85 -2.71
N GLN A 11 -15.78 1.19 -3.60
CA GLN A 11 -15.56 1.30 -5.04
C GLN A 11 -15.79 2.73 -5.53
N ASN A 12 -14.97 3.17 -6.49
CA ASN A 12 -15.08 4.51 -7.11
C ASN A 12 -14.82 5.68 -6.15
N THR A 13 -14.16 5.43 -5.02
CA THR A 13 -13.76 6.46 -4.07
C THR A 13 -12.24 6.59 -3.97
N THR A 14 -11.77 7.72 -3.42
CA THR A 14 -10.36 7.87 -3.05
C THR A 14 -10.15 7.25 -1.68
N PHE A 15 -9.30 6.25 -1.59
CA PHE A 15 -8.91 5.65 -0.31
C PHE A 15 -7.47 6.01 0.02
N THR A 16 -7.22 6.48 1.24
CA THR A 16 -5.88 6.86 1.69
C THR A 16 -5.60 6.22 3.04
N PHE A 17 -4.39 5.68 3.21
CA PHE A 17 -3.92 5.20 4.50
C PHE A 17 -2.45 5.53 4.68
N VAL A 18 -2.03 5.62 5.95
CA VAL A 18 -0.66 5.94 6.33
C VAL A 18 -0.03 4.73 7.00
N VAL A 19 1.22 4.46 6.64
CA VAL A 19 2.07 3.45 7.27
C VAL A 19 3.24 4.17 7.92
N GLU A 20 3.44 3.95 9.20
CA GLU A 20 4.57 4.52 9.93
C GLU A 20 5.60 3.41 10.16
N TYR A 21 6.86 3.70 9.84
CA TYR A 21 7.98 2.80 10.02
C TYR A 21 8.86 3.31 11.15
N GLN A 22 8.72 2.68 12.31
CA GLN A 22 9.39 3.04 13.55
C GLN A 22 10.17 1.85 14.09
N ASP A 23 11.23 2.12 14.86
CA ASP A 23 11.99 1.12 15.58
C ASP A 23 11.24 0.61 16.83
N ASN A 24 11.85 -0.35 17.53
CA ASN A 24 11.27 -0.92 18.76
C ASN A 24 11.23 0.06 19.95
N LEU A 25 11.87 1.23 19.81
CA LEU A 25 11.91 2.31 20.79
C LEU A 25 10.93 3.46 20.42
N GLY A 26 10.21 3.34 19.30
CA GLY A 26 9.27 4.34 18.80
C GLY A 26 9.93 5.49 18.00
N ASN A 27 11.21 5.37 17.66
CA ASN A 27 11.86 6.36 16.80
C ASN A 27 11.53 6.08 15.33
N PRO A 28 11.18 7.12 14.54
CA PRO A 28 11.00 6.96 13.11
C PRO A 28 12.31 6.54 12.45
N ILE A 29 12.23 5.55 11.56
CA ILE A 29 13.38 5.13 10.76
C ILE A 29 13.45 6.05 9.56
N ASP A 30 14.60 6.70 9.36
CA ASP A 30 14.82 7.57 8.20
C ASP A 30 14.78 6.74 6.90
N LEU A 31 13.93 7.17 5.99
CA LEU A 31 13.72 6.54 4.69
C LEU A 31 14.35 7.34 3.54
N THR A 32 15.29 8.24 3.83
CA THR A 32 15.96 9.07 2.81
C THR A 32 16.61 8.18 1.74
N GLY A 33 16.24 8.43 0.48
CA GLY A 33 16.70 7.61 -0.66
C GLY A 33 15.97 6.26 -0.83
N SER A 34 14.99 5.96 0.02
CA SER A 34 14.18 4.74 -0.10
C SER A 34 13.05 4.89 -1.11
N SER A 35 12.65 3.78 -1.71
CA SER A 35 11.49 3.69 -2.60
C SER A 35 10.49 2.68 -2.08
N ALA A 36 9.21 2.91 -2.32
CA ALA A 36 8.13 2.02 -1.93
C ALA A 36 7.33 1.59 -3.14
N LYS A 37 6.89 0.34 -3.11
CA LYS A 37 6.05 -0.26 -4.14
C LYS A 37 4.94 -1.05 -3.48
N LEU A 38 3.70 -0.77 -3.87
CA LEU A 38 2.53 -1.51 -3.46
C LEU A 38 1.93 -2.21 -4.66
N GLN A 39 1.64 -3.50 -4.54
CA GLN A 39 0.90 -4.23 -5.56
C GLN A 39 -0.42 -4.74 -5.00
N VAL A 40 -1.47 -4.64 -5.82
CA VAL A 40 -2.77 -5.24 -5.51
C VAL A 40 -3.09 -6.30 -6.56
N ARG A 41 -3.41 -7.50 -6.09
CA ARG A 41 -3.68 -8.68 -6.91
C ARG A 41 -4.98 -9.35 -6.48
N ASP A 42 -5.47 -10.27 -7.29
CA ASP A 42 -6.65 -11.09 -6.98
C ASP A 42 -6.44 -11.91 -5.70
N THR A 43 -5.30 -12.59 -5.59
CA THR A 43 -4.95 -13.45 -4.45
C THR A 43 -3.47 -13.34 -4.10
N LYS A 44 -3.07 -13.81 -2.92
CA LYS A 44 -1.65 -13.89 -2.54
C LYS A 44 -0.93 -14.83 -3.51
N GLY A 45 0.05 -14.31 -4.25
CA GLY A 45 0.75 -15.05 -5.32
C GLY A 45 -0.03 -15.17 -6.63
N GLY A 46 -1.20 -14.53 -6.75
CA GLY A 46 -2.01 -14.58 -7.95
C GLY A 46 -1.41 -13.83 -9.13
N SER A 47 -1.71 -14.29 -10.34
CA SER A 47 -1.15 -13.72 -11.57
C SER A 47 -1.85 -12.43 -12.02
N LYS A 48 -3.09 -12.18 -11.55
CA LYS A 48 -3.89 -11.03 -11.97
C LYS A 48 -3.55 -9.80 -11.14
N LEU A 49 -2.93 -8.82 -11.78
CA LEU A 49 -2.63 -7.53 -11.18
C LEU A 49 -3.83 -6.58 -11.37
N ALA A 50 -4.38 -6.05 -10.28
CA ALA A 50 -5.36 -4.97 -10.33
C ALA A 50 -4.66 -3.66 -10.70
N PHE A 51 -3.66 -3.28 -9.90
CA PHE A 51 -2.80 -2.12 -10.13
C PHE A 51 -1.54 -2.18 -9.27
N THR A 52 -0.62 -1.26 -9.54
CA THR A 52 0.59 -1.04 -8.77
C THR A 52 0.70 0.44 -8.45
N LEU A 53 1.08 0.75 -7.21
CA LEU A 53 1.46 2.08 -6.78
C LEU A 53 2.95 2.09 -6.48
N THR A 54 3.60 3.21 -6.77
CA THR A 54 5.05 3.40 -6.54
C THR A 54 5.31 4.77 -5.96
N SER A 55 6.37 4.93 -5.17
CA SER A 55 6.87 6.25 -4.79
C SER A 55 7.88 6.76 -5.82
N PRO A 56 8.09 8.09 -5.92
CA PRO A 56 7.36 9.17 -5.24
C PRO A 56 6.10 9.65 -5.97
N SER A 57 5.88 9.24 -7.23
CA SER A 57 4.86 9.82 -8.11
C SER A 57 3.68 8.90 -8.47
N GLY A 58 3.70 7.64 -8.04
CA GLY A 58 2.71 6.61 -8.37
C GLY A 58 1.66 6.37 -7.29
N GLY A 59 1.32 7.37 -6.48
CA GLY A 59 0.32 7.25 -5.41
C GLY A 59 0.88 6.86 -4.03
N ILE A 60 2.21 6.78 -3.88
CA ILE A 60 2.88 6.64 -2.58
C ILE A 60 3.76 7.86 -2.34
N VAL A 61 3.52 8.58 -1.25
CA VAL A 61 4.34 9.69 -0.78
C VAL A 61 5.12 9.21 0.44
N ILE A 62 6.45 9.34 0.40
CA ILE A 62 7.33 8.98 1.52
C ILE A 62 7.77 10.28 2.18
N ASP A 63 7.43 10.43 3.45
CA ASP A 63 8.01 11.41 4.36
C ASP A 63 9.20 10.73 5.05
N ALA A 64 10.37 10.94 4.46
CA ALA A 64 11.60 10.26 4.85
C ALA A 64 12.01 10.57 6.30
N SER A 65 11.97 11.86 6.68
CA SER A 65 12.37 12.33 8.00
C SER A 65 11.51 11.77 9.14
N ASN A 66 10.23 11.54 8.87
CA ASN A 66 9.28 11.03 9.86
C ASN A 66 9.04 9.52 9.73
N GLY A 67 9.72 8.83 8.79
CA GLY A 67 9.51 7.41 8.53
C GLY A 67 8.06 7.08 8.13
N LYS A 68 7.33 8.00 7.49
CA LYS A 68 5.91 7.81 7.15
C LYS A 68 5.72 7.61 5.65
N LEU A 69 4.83 6.69 5.31
CA LEU A 69 4.40 6.44 3.93
C LEU A 69 2.90 6.69 3.84
N THR A 70 2.51 7.64 3.01
CA THR A 70 1.10 7.90 2.69
C THR A 70 0.77 7.25 1.36
N ILE A 71 -0.14 6.28 1.38
CA ILE A 71 -0.61 5.57 0.20
C ILE A 71 -1.98 6.12 -0.16
N ARG A 72 -2.13 6.61 -1.38
CA ARG A 72 -3.38 7.12 -1.94
C ARG A 72 -3.80 6.30 -3.16
N MET A 73 -4.93 5.62 -3.05
CA MET A 73 -5.62 4.93 -4.14
C MET A 73 -6.68 5.85 -4.74
N THR A 74 -6.62 6.09 -6.05
CA THR A 74 -7.61 6.91 -6.76
C THR A 74 -8.89 6.11 -7.06
N PRO A 75 -10.02 6.78 -7.38
CA PRO A 75 -11.27 6.11 -7.79
C PRO A 75 -11.08 5.09 -8.92
N THR A 76 -10.22 5.41 -9.90
CA THR A 76 -9.88 4.51 -11.01
C THR A 76 -9.18 3.24 -10.53
N GLN A 77 -8.38 3.32 -9.47
CA GLN A 77 -7.69 2.16 -8.90
C GLN A 77 -8.62 1.36 -7.99
N THR A 78 -9.41 2.01 -7.13
CA THR A 78 -10.38 1.31 -6.27
C THR A 78 -11.46 0.60 -7.09
N ASN A 79 -11.81 1.12 -8.26
CA ASN A 79 -12.71 0.45 -9.21
C ASN A 79 -12.11 -0.83 -9.84
N LYS A 80 -10.78 -0.96 -9.89
CA LYS A 80 -10.09 -2.16 -10.42
C LYS A 80 -9.90 -3.27 -9.39
N LEU A 81 -10.32 -3.05 -8.14
CA LEU A 81 -10.24 -4.07 -7.11
C LEU A 81 -11.12 -5.28 -7.46
N PHE A 82 -10.62 -6.48 -7.15
CA PHE A 82 -11.36 -7.71 -7.30
C PHE A 82 -12.35 -7.89 -6.15
N TYR A 83 -13.61 -8.15 -6.48
CA TYR A 83 -14.65 -8.53 -5.53
C TYR A 83 -14.57 -10.04 -5.22
N PRO A 84 -14.77 -10.48 -3.95
CA PRO A 84 -15.06 -9.67 -2.76
C PRO A 84 -13.82 -9.11 -2.06
N LYS A 85 -12.63 -9.67 -2.34
CA LYS A 85 -11.37 -9.28 -1.70
C LYS A 85 -10.23 -9.30 -2.70
N SER A 86 -9.32 -8.33 -2.56
CA SER A 86 -8.03 -8.27 -3.25
C SER A 86 -6.91 -8.42 -2.23
N SER A 87 -5.81 -9.05 -2.61
CA SER A 87 -4.61 -9.13 -1.75
C SER A 87 -3.68 -7.97 -2.08
N TYR A 88 -3.07 -7.38 -1.06
CA TYR A 88 -2.08 -6.33 -1.25
C TYR A 88 -0.82 -6.56 -0.40
N ASP A 89 0.31 -6.08 -0.91
CA ASP A 89 1.55 -5.97 -0.18
C ASP A 89 2.24 -4.64 -0.45
N LEU A 90 2.87 -4.07 0.58
CA LEU A 90 3.71 -2.88 0.50
C LEU A 90 5.15 -3.29 0.80
N MET A 91 6.00 -3.09 -0.19
CA MET A 91 7.43 -3.35 -0.10
C MET A 91 8.20 -2.04 -0.17
N LEU A 92 9.04 -1.83 0.83
CA LEU A 92 10.03 -0.77 0.89
C LEU A 92 11.36 -1.33 0.35
N THR A 93 12.05 -0.56 -0.47
CA THR A 93 13.42 -0.82 -0.90
C THR A 93 14.27 0.33 -0.39
N ASP A 94 15.23 0.04 0.48
CA ASP A 94 16.14 1.04 1.02
C ASP A 94 17.22 1.46 0.00
N SER A 95 18.09 2.39 0.39
CA SER A 95 19.22 2.84 -0.42
C SER A 95 20.27 1.74 -0.68
N ASN A 96 20.29 0.68 0.12
CA ASN A 96 21.17 -0.49 -0.05
C ASN A 96 20.52 -1.60 -0.90
N ALA A 97 19.38 -1.31 -1.54
CA ALA A 97 18.57 -2.26 -2.30
C ALA A 97 18.00 -3.44 -1.47
N VAL A 98 17.99 -3.32 -0.15
CA VAL A 98 17.33 -4.26 0.77
C VAL A 98 15.83 -4.04 0.68
N LYS A 99 15.10 -5.13 0.42
CA LYS A 99 13.65 -5.12 0.32
C LYS A 99 13.01 -5.57 1.62
N THR A 100 12.29 -4.68 2.25
CA THR A 100 11.54 -4.93 3.49
C THR A 100 10.06 -4.85 3.20
N LYS A 101 9.33 -5.92 3.51
CA LYS A 101 7.86 -5.90 3.46
C LYS A 101 7.34 -5.20 4.72
N LEU A 102 6.66 -4.07 4.54
CA LEU A 102 6.15 -3.25 5.65
C LEU A 102 4.76 -3.71 6.09
N VAL A 103 3.83 -3.83 5.15
CA VAL A 103 2.46 -4.25 5.43
C VAL A 103 1.94 -5.17 4.34
N GLU A 104 1.12 -6.15 4.72
CA GLU A 104 0.36 -6.98 3.79
C GLU A 104 -1.05 -7.26 4.33
N GLY A 105 -1.97 -7.64 3.45
CA GLY A 105 -3.29 -8.06 3.86
C GLY A 105 -4.28 -8.09 2.72
N PHE A 106 -5.55 -7.86 3.06
CA PHE A 106 -6.65 -7.88 2.12
C PHE A 106 -7.39 -6.54 2.08
N LEU A 107 -7.75 -6.11 0.87
CA LEU A 107 -8.68 -5.02 0.61
C LEU A 107 -10.02 -5.64 0.25
N THR A 108 -11.00 -5.53 1.13
CA THR A 108 -12.38 -5.95 0.88
C THR A 108 -13.09 -4.84 0.11
N LEU A 109 -13.67 -5.17 -1.05
CA LEU A 109 -14.35 -4.21 -1.89
C LEU A 109 -15.83 -4.08 -1.50
N SER A 110 -16.20 -2.90 -1.00
CA SER A 110 -17.59 -2.47 -0.82
C SER A 110 -18.09 -1.88 -2.14
N ARG A 111 -19.11 -2.49 -2.75
CA ARG A 111 -19.65 -2.04 -4.04
C ARG A 111 -20.50 -0.80 -3.83
N SER A 112 -20.15 0.29 -4.49
CA SER A 112 -20.97 1.50 -4.50
C SER A 112 -22.17 1.33 -5.44
N VAL A 113 -23.32 1.87 -5.05
CA VAL A 113 -24.52 1.97 -5.91
C VAL A 113 -24.36 3.11 -6.93
N THR A 114 -23.51 4.10 -6.62
CA THR A 114 -23.20 5.24 -7.49
C THR A 114 -21.98 4.90 -8.36
N ILE A 115 -22.21 4.68 -9.67
CA ILE A 115 -21.18 4.39 -10.68
C ILE A 115 -20.82 5.62 -11.51
#